data_AF-A0A7M1Q3Z9-F1
#
_entry.id   AF-A0A7M1Q3Z9-F1
#
_cell.length_a   1.000
_cell.length_b   1.000
_cell.length_c   1.000
_cell.angle_alpha   90.00
_cell.angle_beta   90.00
_cell.angle_gamma   90.00
#
_symmetry.space_group_name_H-M   'P 1'
#
loop_
_entity.id
_entity.type
_entity.pdbx_description
1 polymer ?
#
loop_
_entity_poly.entity_id
_entity_poly.type
_entity_poly.pdbx_seq_one_letter_code
_entity_poly.pdbx_strand_id
1 'polypeptide(L)'
;MKIYIQGLLLGLAYVAPIGMQNLYVIQSALQGLKKQTFFTTFFIILNDISLAFACYFGVGNLLLKFPRIQLPLIIGGLFVMLYIAFSLWNKDIESFKTTKKLPLKVTSILATCFAVTWFNPQAIIDGTILFGGIRSSLPLNGDWFFILGFSSASIMWFTTITIIVTLTKKSFTPNFQLLLNKICALILVLFSIRLFLKFII
;
A
#
# COMPACT_ATOMS: atom_id res chain seq x y z
N MET A 1 -19.30 19.91 1.21
CA MET A 1 -18.13 20.08 0.33
C MET A 1 -16.81 20.24 1.08
N LYS A 2 -16.68 21.14 2.08
CA LYS A 2 -15.42 21.34 2.83
C LYS A 2 -14.83 20.05 3.43
N ILE A 3 -15.66 19.22 4.06
CA ILE A 3 -15.24 17.95 4.68
C ILE A 3 -14.76 16.93 3.64
N TYR A 4 -15.40 16.87 2.47
CA TYR A 4 -14.97 16.01 1.37
C TYR A 4 -13.59 16.41 0.86
N ILE A 5 -13.37 17.71 0.63
CA ILE A 5 -12.07 18.24 0.20
C ILE A 5 -10.99 17.99 1.27
N GLN A 6 -11.34 18.13 2.55
CA GLN A 6 -10.44 17.80 3.66
C GLN A 6 -10.03 16.32 3.63
N GLY A 7 -10.99 15.40 3.44
CA GLY A 7 -10.72 13.97 3.27
C GLY A 7 -9.86 13.67 2.05
N LEU A 8 -10.13 14.34 0.92
CA LEU A 8 -9.34 14.22 -0.30
C LEU A 8 -7.88 14.66 -0.11
N LEU A 9 -7.66 15.87 0.44
CA LEU A 9 -6.32 16.41 0.65
C LEU A 9 -5.51 15.57 1.64
N LEU A 10 -6.15 15.15 2.73
CA LEU A 10 -5.51 14.28 3.70
C LEU A 10 -5.22 12.90 3.12
N GLY A 11 -6.13 12.34 2.33
CA GLY A 11 -5.92 11.08 1.63
C GLY A 11 -4.73 11.16 0.68
N LEU A 12 -4.62 12.24 -0.10
CA LEU A 12 -3.46 12.45 -0.96
C LEU A 12 -2.16 12.54 -0.14
N ALA A 13 -2.18 13.28 0.97
CA ALA A 13 -1.01 13.40 1.84
C ALA A 13 -0.62 12.07 2.52
N TYR A 14 -1.59 11.19 2.79
CA TYR A 14 -1.36 9.89 3.43
C TYR A 14 -0.94 8.79 2.45
N VAL A 15 -1.55 8.76 1.27
CA VAL A 15 -1.33 7.70 0.25
C VAL A 15 -0.11 8.00 -0.63
N ALA A 16 0.25 9.27 -0.83
CA ALA A 16 1.37 9.67 -1.68
C ALA A 16 2.78 9.24 -1.20
N PRO A 17 3.11 9.28 0.11
CA PRO A 17 4.40 8.81 0.60
C PRO A 17 4.75 7.41 0.12
N ILE A 18 6.03 7.19 -0.21
CA ILE A 18 6.47 5.93 -0.81
C ILE A 18 6.39 4.80 0.24
N GLY A 19 5.44 3.89 0.04
CA GLY A 19 5.23 2.69 0.85
C GLY A 19 5.16 1.41 0.01
N MET A 20 4.90 0.28 0.66
CA MET A 20 4.88 -1.04 0.01
C MET A 20 3.85 -1.17 -1.13
N GLN A 21 2.67 -0.57 -1.00
CA GLN A 21 1.66 -0.51 -2.06
C GLN A 21 2.18 0.28 -3.28
N ASN A 22 2.72 1.48 -3.05
CA ASN A 22 3.28 2.33 -4.10
C ASN A 22 4.41 1.61 -4.87
N LEU A 23 5.31 0.94 -4.15
CA LEU A 23 6.40 0.18 -4.78
C LEU A 23 5.89 -0.98 -5.65
N TYR A 24 4.85 -1.70 -5.19
CA TYR A 24 4.28 -2.81 -5.96
C TYR A 24 3.56 -2.34 -7.23
N VAL A 25 2.80 -1.23 -7.17
CA VAL A 25 2.18 -0.61 -8.35
C VAL A 25 3.22 -0.17 -9.37
N ILE A 26 4.27 0.53 -8.92
CA ILE A 26 5.35 1.02 -9.78
C ILE A 26 6.04 -0.16 -10.48
N GLN A 27 6.39 -1.23 -9.76
CA GLN A 27 7.00 -2.41 -10.35
C GLN A 27 6.10 -3.11 -11.39
N SER A 28 4.81 -3.23 -11.10
CA SER A 28 3.83 -3.81 -12.04
C SER A 28 3.67 -2.95 -13.30
N ALA A 29 3.68 -1.62 -13.17
CA ALA A 29 3.64 -0.69 -14.29
C ALA A 29 4.94 -0.73 -15.12
N LEU A 30 6.11 -0.84 -14.49
CA LEU A 30 7.41 -0.96 -15.18
C LEU A 30 7.55 -2.26 -15.98
N GLN A 31 6.97 -3.36 -15.52
CA GLN A 31 6.89 -4.59 -16.32
C GLN A 31 6.01 -4.41 -17.57
N GLY A 32 5.05 -3.47 -17.50
CA GLY A 32 4.15 -3.02 -18.57
C GLY A 32 3.35 -4.11 -19.27
N LEU A 33 3.04 -5.17 -18.53
CA LEU A 33 2.00 -6.11 -18.91
C LEU A 33 0.65 -5.46 -18.55
N LYS A 34 0.00 -4.82 -19.53
CA LYS A 34 -1.23 -4.02 -19.34
C LYS A 34 -2.27 -4.69 -18.42
N LYS A 35 -2.51 -5.99 -18.62
CA LYS A 35 -3.45 -6.78 -17.82
C LYS A 35 -3.04 -6.87 -16.34
N GLN A 36 -1.76 -7.13 -16.06
CA GLN A 36 -1.25 -7.21 -14.68
C GLN A 36 -1.24 -5.84 -14.02
N THR A 37 -0.74 -4.82 -14.71
CA THR A 37 -0.73 -3.43 -14.22
C THR A 37 -2.14 -2.96 -13.85
N PHE A 38 -3.13 -3.27 -14.70
CA PHE A 38 -4.53 -2.99 -14.42
C PHE A 38 -5.03 -3.70 -13.16
N PHE A 39 -4.87 -5.03 -13.08
CA PHE A 39 -5.33 -5.79 -11.91
C PHE A 39 -4.60 -5.38 -10.61
N THR A 40 -3.29 -5.11 -10.67
CA THR A 40 -2.53 -4.61 -9.53
C THR A 40 -3.09 -3.27 -9.05
N THR A 41 -3.26 -2.30 -9.96
CA THR A 41 -3.78 -0.97 -9.61
C THR A 41 -5.20 -1.08 -9.05
N PHE A 42 -6.06 -1.87 -9.69
CA PHE A 42 -7.43 -2.09 -9.27
C PHE A 42 -7.52 -2.74 -7.88
N PHE A 43 -6.79 -3.83 -7.65
CA PHE A 43 -6.81 -4.49 -6.34
C PHE A 43 -6.15 -3.67 -5.25
N ILE A 44 -5.12 -2.88 -5.55
CA ILE A 44 -4.55 -1.96 -4.57
C ILE A 44 -5.57 -0.89 -4.19
N ILE A 45 -6.22 -0.24 -5.16
CA ILE A 45 -7.28 0.75 -4.86
C ILE A 45 -8.38 0.12 -4.01
N LEU A 46 -8.86 -1.08 -4.37
CA LEU A 46 -9.89 -1.78 -3.61
C LEU A 46 -9.44 -2.11 -2.19
N ASN A 47 -8.22 -2.64 -2.02
CA ASN A 47 -7.72 -2.99 -0.69
C ASN A 47 -7.43 -1.73 0.14
N ASP A 48 -6.93 -0.66 -0.46
CA ASP A 48 -6.61 0.59 0.22
C ASP A 48 -7.89 1.29 0.73
N ILE A 49 -8.92 1.37 -0.12
CA ILE A 49 -10.24 1.87 0.29
C ILE A 49 -10.82 0.97 1.37
N SER A 50 -10.82 -0.35 1.18
CA SER A 50 -11.36 -1.30 2.16
C SER A 50 -10.66 -1.17 3.52
N LEU A 51 -9.33 -1.05 3.52
CA LEU A 51 -8.55 -0.82 4.73
C LEU A 51 -8.86 0.54 5.37
N ALA A 52 -9.00 1.60 4.57
CA ALA A 52 -9.36 2.93 5.06
C ALA A 52 -10.73 2.90 5.76
N PHE A 53 -11.72 2.27 5.15
CA PHE A 53 -13.04 2.05 5.76
C PHE A 53 -12.95 1.25 7.06
N ALA A 54 -12.17 0.16 7.07
CA ALA A 54 -11.99 -0.64 8.28
C ALA A 54 -11.31 0.16 9.39
N CYS A 55 -10.27 0.95 9.08
CA CYS A 55 -9.60 1.79 10.07
C CYS A 55 -10.52 2.92 10.59
N TYR A 56 -11.30 3.54 9.69
CA TYR A 56 -12.19 4.65 10.02
C TYR A 56 -13.41 4.24 10.87
N PHE A 57 -14.03 3.11 10.54
CA PHE A 57 -15.26 2.65 11.21
C PHE A 57 -15.03 1.57 12.27
N GLY A 58 -13.98 0.75 12.15
CA GLY A 58 -13.83 -0.50 12.90
C GLY A 58 -12.63 -0.55 13.84
N VAL A 59 -11.41 -0.33 13.32
CA VAL A 59 -10.19 -0.77 14.01
C VAL A 59 -9.92 0.03 15.30
N GLY A 60 -10.28 1.32 15.35
CA GLY A 60 -10.16 2.11 16.60
C GLY A 60 -10.94 1.50 17.77
N ASN A 61 -12.11 0.93 17.50
CA ASN A 61 -12.95 0.29 18.52
C ASN A 61 -12.46 -1.14 18.86
N LEU A 62 -11.87 -1.84 17.89
CA LEU A 62 -11.27 -3.18 18.07
C LEU A 62 -9.96 -3.13 18.86
N LEU A 63 -9.09 -2.16 18.59
CA LEU A 63 -7.82 -2.01 19.31
C LEU A 63 -8.02 -1.59 20.77
N LEU A 64 -9.06 -0.79 21.06
CA LEU A 64 -9.46 -0.46 22.43
C LEU A 64 -10.04 -1.67 23.18
N LYS A 65 -10.74 -2.58 22.49
CA LYS A 65 -11.36 -3.77 23.11
C LYS A 65 -10.44 -4.99 23.23
N PHE A 66 -9.53 -5.19 22.28
CA PHE A 66 -8.67 -6.37 22.20
C PHE A 66 -7.20 -5.99 21.97
N PRO A 67 -6.52 -5.41 22.98
CA PRO A 67 -5.11 -5.03 22.86
C PRO A 67 -4.18 -6.21 22.52
N ARG A 68 -4.57 -7.44 22.86
CA ARG A 68 -3.81 -8.66 22.54
C ARG A 68 -3.70 -8.97 21.03
N ILE A 69 -4.57 -8.41 20.19
CA ILE A 69 -4.52 -8.64 18.72
C ILE A 69 -3.39 -7.84 18.06
N GLN A 70 -2.90 -6.77 18.71
CA GLN A 70 -1.82 -5.93 18.18
C GLN A 70 -0.53 -6.74 17.97
N LEU A 71 -0.20 -7.63 18.90
CA LEU A 71 1.05 -8.39 18.88
C LEU A 71 1.13 -9.38 17.70
N PRO A 72 0.17 -10.30 17.48
CA PRO A 72 0.16 -11.18 16.30
C PRO A 72 0.18 -10.42 14.98
N LEU A 73 -0.51 -9.27 14.92
CA LEU A 73 -0.60 -8.45 13.72
C LEU A 73 0.75 -7.81 13.36
N ILE A 74 1.48 -7.31 14.36
CA ILE A 74 2.84 -6.76 14.20
C ILE A 74 3.81 -7.86 13.77
N ILE A 75 3.81 -9.01 14.46
CA ILE A 75 4.70 -10.14 14.15
C ILE A 75 4.43 -10.67 12.73
N GLY A 76 3.17 -10.92 12.39
CA GLY A 76 2.79 -11.39 11.06
C GLY A 76 3.20 -10.42 9.95
N GLY A 77 3.02 -9.12 10.18
CA GLY A 77 3.43 -8.10 9.22
C GLY A 77 4.94 -7.98 9.01
N LEU A 78 5.73 -8.14 10.08
CA LEU A 78 7.19 -8.21 9.99
C LEU A 78 7.65 -9.34 9.06
N PHE A 79 7.12 -10.56 9.27
CA PHE A 79 7.47 -11.71 8.43
C PHE A 79 7.10 -11.49 6.97
N VAL A 80 5.91 -10.95 6.70
CA VAL A 80 5.45 -10.68 5.33
C VAL A 80 6.33 -9.63 4.65
N MET A 81 6.65 -8.52 5.33
CA MET A 81 7.49 -7.46 4.77
C MET A 81 8.91 -7.95 4.47
N LEU A 82 9.52 -8.72 5.40
CA LEU A 82 10.83 -9.31 5.19
C LEU A 82 10.84 -10.33 4.05
N TYR A 83 9.79 -11.16 3.93
CA TYR A 83 9.63 -12.10 2.83
C TYR A 83 9.56 -11.39 1.47
N ILE A 84 8.76 -10.31 1.37
CA ILE A 84 8.67 -9.53 0.13
C ILE A 84 10.00 -8.84 -0.17
N ALA A 85 10.68 -8.27 0.83
CA ALA A 85 11.98 -7.65 0.65
C ALA A 85 13.02 -8.66 0.10
N PHE A 86 13.08 -9.85 0.68
CA PHE A 86 13.94 -10.93 0.22
C PHE A 86 13.61 -11.37 -1.22
N SER A 87 12.31 -11.51 -1.53
CA SER A 87 11.85 -11.85 -2.89
C SER A 87 12.26 -10.80 -3.93
N LEU A 88 12.25 -9.52 -3.57
CA LEU A 88 12.68 -8.43 -4.46
C LEU A 88 14.19 -8.34 -4.61
N TRP A 89 14.94 -8.60 -3.53
CA TRP A 89 16.40 -8.55 -3.53
C TRP A 89 17.02 -9.60 -4.46
N ASN A 90 16.45 -10.80 -4.49
CA ASN A 90 16.96 -11.95 -5.25
C ASN A 90 16.45 -12.01 -6.71
N LYS A 91 15.88 -10.94 -7.26
CA LYS A 91 15.49 -10.90 -8.68
C LYS A 91 16.70 -10.57 -9.55
N ASP A 92 16.90 -11.35 -10.62
CA ASP A 92 18.03 -11.18 -11.54
C ASP A 92 17.65 -10.51 -12.87
N ILE A 93 18.66 -10.00 -13.60
CA ILE A 93 18.50 -9.37 -14.93
C ILE A 93 17.77 -10.30 -15.91
N GLU A 94 18.01 -11.60 -15.84
CA GLU A 94 17.38 -12.59 -16.72
C GLU A 94 15.86 -12.71 -16.51
N SER A 95 15.35 -12.37 -15.33
CA SER A 95 13.91 -12.30 -15.06
C SER A 95 13.20 -11.19 -15.86
N PHE A 96 13.97 -10.22 -16.39
CA PHE A 96 13.49 -9.15 -17.26
C PHE A 96 13.77 -9.39 -18.74
N LYS A 97 14.77 -10.22 -19.07
CA LYS A 97 15.15 -10.59 -20.45
C LYS A 97 14.33 -11.76 -20.99
N THR A 98 13.88 -12.67 -20.12
CA THR A 98 13.01 -13.76 -20.52
C THR A 98 11.55 -13.31 -20.47
N THR A 99 10.85 -13.42 -21.59
CA THR A 99 9.38 -13.34 -21.68
C THR A 99 8.70 -14.53 -20.99
N LYS A 100 9.15 -14.92 -19.78
CA LYS A 100 8.50 -15.95 -18.96
C LYS A 100 8.17 -15.43 -17.56
N LYS A 101 6.93 -14.93 -17.51
CA LYS A 101 5.90 -15.07 -16.46
C LYS A 101 6.32 -14.69 -15.03
N LEU A 102 6.10 -13.43 -14.68
CA LEU A 102 5.36 -13.18 -13.43
C LEU A 102 4.08 -14.03 -13.44
N PRO A 103 3.59 -14.50 -12.27
CA PRO A 103 2.36 -15.27 -12.23
C PRO A 103 1.24 -14.49 -12.92
N LEU A 104 0.81 -14.98 -14.09
CA LEU A 104 -0.32 -14.44 -14.87
C LEU A 104 -1.65 -14.62 -14.13
N LYS A 105 -1.65 -15.42 -13.05
CA LYS A 105 -2.83 -15.73 -12.27
C LYS A 105 -3.20 -14.52 -11.42
N VAL A 106 -4.34 -13.95 -11.75
CA VAL A 106 -5.01 -12.86 -11.02
C VAL A 106 -5.08 -13.15 -9.52
N THR A 107 -5.21 -14.42 -9.12
CA THR A 107 -5.22 -14.85 -7.72
C THR A 107 -3.93 -14.53 -6.97
N SER A 108 -2.77 -14.67 -7.60
CA SER A 108 -1.49 -14.32 -6.99
C SER A 108 -1.35 -12.81 -6.83
N ILE A 109 -1.79 -12.03 -7.82
CA ILE A 109 -1.78 -10.56 -7.76
C ILE A 109 -2.68 -10.09 -6.62
N LEU A 110 -3.89 -10.65 -6.53
CA LEU A 110 -4.83 -10.37 -5.44
C LEU A 110 -4.23 -10.69 -4.08
N ALA A 111 -3.66 -11.89 -3.90
CA ALA A 111 -3.04 -12.29 -2.65
C ALA A 111 -1.89 -11.37 -2.24
N THR A 112 -1.03 -10.97 -3.19
CA THR A 112 0.04 -10.00 -2.92
C THR A 112 -0.53 -8.61 -2.59
N CYS A 113 -1.51 -8.10 -3.34
CA CYS A 113 -2.15 -6.80 -3.07
C CYS A 113 -2.81 -6.76 -1.69
N PHE A 114 -3.46 -7.87 -1.32
CA PHE A 114 -4.05 -8.05 0.00
C PHE A 114 -2.96 -8.07 1.07
N ALA A 115 -1.92 -8.89 0.91
CA ALA A 115 -0.82 -8.97 1.87
C ALA A 115 -0.10 -7.63 2.05
N VAL A 116 0.20 -6.90 0.96
CA VAL A 116 0.88 -5.60 1.07
C VAL A 116 0.02 -4.52 1.74
N THR A 117 -1.29 -4.72 1.83
CA THR A 117 -2.21 -3.74 2.41
C THR A 117 -2.64 -4.17 3.82
N TRP A 118 -3.24 -5.36 3.95
CA TRP A 118 -3.84 -5.87 5.18
C TRP A 118 -2.83 -6.53 6.12
N PHE A 119 -1.73 -7.08 5.61
CA PHE A 119 -0.64 -7.56 6.46
C PHE A 119 0.41 -6.48 6.69
N ASN A 120 0.09 -5.21 6.38
CA ASN A 120 0.89 -4.07 6.79
C ASN A 120 0.37 -3.51 8.13
N PRO A 121 0.88 -3.99 9.28
CA PRO A 121 0.47 -3.51 10.60
C PRO A 121 0.76 -2.02 10.77
N GLN A 122 1.78 -1.49 10.09
CA GLN A 122 2.05 -0.07 10.11
C GLN A 122 0.89 0.73 9.49
N ALA A 123 0.40 0.32 8.32
CA ALA A 123 -0.74 0.99 7.68
C ALA A 123 -2.03 0.87 8.51
N ILE A 124 -2.25 -0.28 9.17
CA ILE A 124 -3.40 -0.47 10.07
C ILE A 124 -3.29 0.48 11.28
N ILE A 125 -2.13 0.55 11.93
CA ILE A 125 -1.91 1.39 13.12
C ILE A 125 -1.98 2.86 12.73
N ASP A 126 -1.21 3.29 11.73
CA ASP A 126 -1.15 4.68 11.29
C ASP A 126 -2.53 5.16 10.81
N GLY A 127 -3.24 4.35 10.03
CA GLY A 127 -4.61 4.63 9.59
C GLY A 127 -5.59 4.72 10.76
N THR A 128 -5.51 3.82 11.73
CA THR A 128 -6.40 3.85 12.90
C THR A 128 -6.18 5.08 13.77
N ILE A 129 -4.93 5.46 14.03
CA ILE A 129 -4.60 6.65 14.82
C ILE A 129 -5.05 7.91 14.09
N LEU A 130 -4.72 8.02 12.79
CA LEU A 130 -5.09 9.16 11.94
C LEU A 130 -6.61 9.35 11.91
N PHE A 131 -7.35 8.29 11.58
CA PHE A 131 -8.80 8.38 11.46
C PHE A 131 -9.49 8.54 12.81
N GLY A 132 -8.97 7.93 13.89
CA GLY A 132 -9.48 8.15 15.24
C GLY A 132 -9.39 9.61 15.68
N GLY A 133 -8.25 10.26 15.42
CA GLY A 133 -8.04 11.68 15.74
C GLY A 133 -8.88 12.63 14.90
N ILE A 134 -9.09 12.32 13.61
CA ILE A 134 -9.90 13.19 12.73
C ILE A 134 -11.38 13.01 13.01
N ARG A 135 -11.84 11.78 13.20
CA ARG A 135 -13.26 11.49 13.41
C ARG A 135 -13.84 12.19 14.64
N SER A 136 -13.05 12.35 15.71
CA SER A 136 -13.46 13.11 16.90
C SER A 136 -13.62 14.61 16.67
N SER A 137 -12.99 15.15 15.62
CA SER A 137 -13.05 16.57 15.24
C SER A 137 -14.13 16.88 14.19
N LEU A 138 -14.77 15.86 13.60
CA LEU A 138 -15.76 16.05 12.55
C LEU A 138 -17.16 16.35 13.12
N PRO A 139 -17.95 17.21 12.45
CA PRO A 139 -19.33 17.47 12.83
C PRO A 139 -20.23 16.25 12.56
N LEU A 140 -21.39 16.21 13.23
CA LEU A 140 -22.43 15.19 13.01
C LEU A 140 -22.75 15.08 11.50
N ASN A 141 -22.77 13.84 10.98
CA ASN A 141 -22.94 13.48 9.56
C ASN A 141 -21.75 13.81 8.61
N GLY A 142 -20.60 14.25 9.14
CA GLY A 142 -19.39 14.50 8.33
C GLY A 142 -18.65 13.25 7.85
N ASP A 143 -18.85 12.12 8.53
CA ASP A 143 -18.10 10.86 8.33
C ASP A 143 -18.07 10.40 6.87
N TRP A 144 -19.24 10.29 6.23
CA TRP A 144 -19.36 9.78 4.87
C TRP A 144 -18.71 10.70 3.84
N PHE A 145 -18.85 12.02 4.00
CA PHE A 145 -18.19 12.98 3.11
C PHE A 145 -16.68 12.89 3.21
N PHE A 146 -16.16 12.75 4.43
CA PHE A 146 -14.73 12.63 4.68
C PHE A 146 -14.16 11.35 4.06
N ILE A 147 -14.72 10.19 4.38
CA ILE A 147 -14.18 8.89 3.93
C ILE A 147 -14.31 8.70 2.40
N LEU A 148 -15.37 9.25 1.78
CA LEU A 148 -15.51 9.28 0.32
C LEU A 148 -14.45 10.20 -0.32
N GLY A 149 -14.14 11.34 0.31
CA GLY A 149 -13.04 12.21 -0.10
C GLY A 149 -11.70 11.48 -0.05
N PHE A 150 -11.41 10.81 1.07
CA PHE A 150 -10.20 10.00 1.23
C PHE A 150 -10.12 8.88 0.17
N SER A 151 -11.23 8.18 -0.06
CA SER A 151 -11.29 7.10 -1.06
C SER A 151 -11.05 7.59 -2.48
N SER A 152 -11.56 8.78 -2.83
CA SER A 152 -11.27 9.40 -4.12
C SER A 152 -9.80 9.78 -4.27
N ALA A 153 -9.12 10.14 -3.19
CA ALA A 153 -7.68 10.38 -3.21
C ALA A 153 -6.89 9.12 -3.59
N SER A 154 -7.24 7.97 -3.01
CA SER A 154 -6.61 6.67 -3.35
C SER A 154 -6.79 6.34 -4.84
N ILE A 155 -8.00 6.52 -5.38
CA ILE A 155 -8.27 6.30 -6.80
C ILE A 155 -7.41 7.25 -7.65
N MET A 156 -7.44 8.55 -7.36
CA MET A 156 -6.71 9.57 -8.12
C MET A 156 -5.21 9.31 -8.08
N TRP A 157 -4.64 9.04 -6.91
CA TRP A 157 -3.21 8.81 -6.75
C TRP A 157 -2.73 7.56 -7.50
N PHE A 158 -3.33 6.40 -7.21
CA PHE A 158 -2.86 5.14 -7.79
C PHE A 158 -3.09 5.07 -9.29
N THR A 159 -4.16 5.67 -9.81
CA THR A 159 -4.34 5.79 -11.27
C THR A 159 -3.29 6.72 -11.89
N THR A 160 -3.04 7.88 -11.28
CA THR A 160 -2.07 8.86 -11.79
C THR A 160 -0.66 8.30 -11.83
N ILE A 161 -0.18 7.69 -10.74
CA ILE A 161 1.18 7.13 -10.70
C ILE A 161 1.33 5.97 -11.68
N THR A 162 0.31 5.10 -11.81
CA THR A 162 0.30 4.02 -12.79
C THR A 162 0.40 4.56 -14.22
N ILE A 163 -0.36 5.59 -14.56
CA ILE A 163 -0.33 6.23 -15.88
C ILE A 163 1.04 6.85 -16.14
N ILE A 164 1.56 7.65 -15.21
CA ILE A 164 2.88 8.30 -15.33
C ILE A 164 3.97 7.25 -15.57
N VAL A 165 4.03 6.19 -14.75
CA VAL A 165 5.05 5.15 -14.88
C VAL A 165 4.87 4.36 -16.18
N THR A 166 3.64 4.06 -16.59
CA THR A 166 3.37 3.32 -17.83
C THR A 166 3.77 4.12 -19.07
N LEU A 167 3.54 5.44 -19.07
CA LEU A 167 3.92 6.33 -20.19
C LEU A 167 5.43 6.59 -20.24
N THR A 168 6.05 6.80 -19.08
CA THR A 168 7.51 7.06 -18.98
C THR A 168 8.36 5.81 -19.15
N LYS A 169 7.75 4.61 -19.05
CA LYS A 169 8.39 3.29 -19.15
C LYS A 169 9.49 3.16 -20.21
N LYS A 170 9.37 3.89 -21.34
CA LYS A 170 10.39 3.94 -22.41
C LYS A 170 11.81 4.30 -21.92
N SER A 171 11.97 4.95 -20.77
CA SER A 171 13.28 5.35 -20.25
C SER A 171 13.95 4.35 -19.28
N PHE A 172 13.30 3.25 -18.89
CA PHE A 172 13.79 2.39 -17.80
C PHE A 172 14.42 1.07 -18.27
N THR A 173 15.76 1.04 -18.26
CA THR A 173 16.56 -0.14 -18.58
C THR A 173 16.42 -1.25 -17.52
N PRO A 174 16.71 -2.54 -17.83
CA PRO A 174 16.68 -3.63 -16.84
C PRO A 174 17.54 -3.36 -15.60
N ASN A 175 18.67 -2.67 -15.75
CA ASN A 175 19.54 -2.27 -14.64
C ASN A 175 18.85 -1.26 -13.71
N PHE A 176 18.10 -0.32 -14.28
CA PHE A 176 17.29 0.61 -13.48
C PHE A 176 16.18 -0.13 -12.73
N GLN A 177 15.52 -1.10 -13.36
CA GLN A 177 14.48 -1.90 -12.72
C GLN A 177 15.01 -2.75 -11.55
N LEU A 178 16.24 -3.25 -11.66
CA LEU A 178 16.93 -3.93 -10.55
C LEU A 178 17.34 -2.99 -9.43
N LEU A 179 17.86 -1.82 -9.78
CA LEU A 179 18.17 -0.78 -8.80
C LEU A 179 16.90 -0.40 -8.03
N LEU A 180 15.79 -0.23 -8.74
CA LEU A 180 14.50 0.05 -8.14
C LEU A 180 14.03 -1.11 -7.24
N ASN A 181 14.14 -2.38 -7.66
CA ASN A 181 13.83 -3.53 -6.80
C ASN A 181 14.67 -3.55 -5.52
N LYS A 182 15.98 -3.25 -5.60
CA LYS A 182 16.88 -3.19 -4.44
C LYS A 182 16.52 -2.03 -3.51
N ILE A 183 16.20 -0.86 -4.06
CA ILE A 183 15.69 0.29 -3.30
C ILE A 183 14.38 -0.08 -2.61
N CYS A 184 13.44 -0.72 -3.32
CA CYS A 184 12.18 -1.19 -2.73
C CYS A 184 12.42 -2.18 -1.59
N ALA A 185 13.29 -3.16 -1.79
CA ALA A 185 13.64 -4.16 -0.78
C ALA A 185 14.26 -3.48 0.47
N LEU A 186 15.18 -2.54 0.26
CA LEU A 186 15.81 -1.79 1.34
C LEU A 186 14.81 -0.95 2.11
N ILE A 187 13.90 -0.25 1.41
CA ILE A 187 12.81 0.52 2.02
C ILE A 187 11.88 -0.40 2.85
N LEU A 188 11.54 -1.59 2.35
CA LEU A 188 10.72 -2.57 3.08
C LEU A 188 11.42 -3.09 4.34
N VAL A 189 12.74 -3.31 4.29
CA VAL A 189 13.54 -3.67 5.48
C VAL A 189 13.54 -2.51 6.47
N LEU A 190 13.72 -1.27 6.03
CA LEU A 190 13.65 -0.09 6.90
C LEU A 190 12.28 0.05 7.57
N PHE A 191 11.18 -0.18 6.85
CA PHE A 191 9.83 -0.20 7.43
C PHE A 191 9.67 -1.32 8.45
N SER A 192 10.19 -2.51 8.16
CA SER A 192 10.17 -3.65 9.10
C SER A 192 10.93 -3.31 10.38
N ILE A 193 12.13 -2.73 10.27
CA ILE A 193 12.92 -2.29 11.43
C ILE A 193 12.19 -1.21 12.21
N ARG A 194 11.66 -0.18 11.54
CA ARG A 194 10.92 0.91 12.20
C ARG A 194 9.69 0.39 12.95
N LEU A 195 8.95 -0.53 12.35
CA LEU A 195 7.80 -1.18 12.98
C LEU A 195 8.23 -1.97 14.22
N PHE A 196 9.32 -2.73 14.13
CA PHE A 196 9.86 -3.48 15.27
C PHE A 196 10.32 -2.55 16.41
N LEU A 197 11.00 -1.44 16.09
CA LEU A 197 11.44 -0.46 17.08
C LEU A 197 10.26 0.23 17.78
N LYS A 198 9.22 0.64 17.03
CA LYS A 198 7.95 1.17 17.59
C LYS A 198 7.23 0.19 18.51
N PHE A 199 7.49 -1.10 18.37
CA PHE A 199 6.89 -2.13 19.21
C PHE A 199 7.65 -2.35 20.52
N ILE A 200 8.97 -2.12 20.52
CA ILE A 200 9.84 -2.34 21.70
C ILE A 200 9.98 -1.10 22.57
N ILE A 201 9.99 0.09 21.95
CA ILE A 201 10.18 1.40 22.58
C ILE A 201 8.82 2.08 22.75
#